data_AF-A0A958UUA3-F1
#
_entry.id   AF-A0A958UUA3-F1
#
_cell.length_a   1.000
_cell.length_b   1.000
_cell.length_c   1.000
_cell.angle_alpha   90.00
_cell.angle_beta   90.00
_cell.angle_gamma   90.00
#
_symmetry.space_group_name_H-M   'P 1'
#
loop_
_entity.id
_entity.type
_entity.pdbx_description
1 polymer ?
#
loop_
_entity_poly.entity_id
_entity_poly.type
_entity_poly.pdbx_seq_one_letter_code
_entity_poly.pdbx_strand_id
1 'polypeptide(L)'
;LIGVFAYANNDKTPSKIRTVTLYLSGAQITRSATVDLNSGTTEIVLDKLSPYIQESSIQVSGLNGVSILSINYGVNYLSKHDFSEEIKTIKDQIEALKDKIQLEENIISGYMEELQLIKSNRNLGNEKDVVSLDKLKSFSDYYRKQLTHINNEIFASQKHQKDYKDQIG
;
A
#
# COMPACT_ATOMS: atom_id res chain seq x y z
N LEU A 1 1.97 27.71 -54.64
CA LEU A 1 1.31 27.55 -53.33
C LEU A 1 2.32 26.92 -52.39
N ILE A 2 2.87 27.71 -51.47
CA ILE A 2 3.89 27.26 -50.53
C ILE A 2 3.19 26.48 -49.41
N GLY A 3 3.43 25.18 -49.33
CA GLY A 3 2.93 24.33 -48.26
C GLY A 3 3.67 24.66 -46.96
N VAL A 4 2.94 25.19 -45.97
CA VAL A 4 3.44 25.33 -44.61
C VAL A 4 3.34 23.95 -43.96
N PHE A 5 4.47 23.26 -43.84
CA PHE A 5 4.59 22.13 -42.93
C PHE A 5 4.76 22.70 -41.52
N ALA A 6 3.72 22.60 -40.70
CA ALA A 6 3.85 22.88 -39.28
C ALA A 6 4.77 21.81 -38.67
N TYR A 7 5.92 22.25 -38.15
CA TYR A 7 6.82 21.39 -37.40
C TYR A 7 6.11 20.89 -36.14
N ALA A 8 6.25 19.59 -35.85
CA ALA A 8 5.69 18.95 -34.67
C ALA A 8 6.24 19.64 -33.41
N ASN A 9 5.43 20.50 -32.79
CA ASN A 9 5.66 20.89 -31.41
C ASN A 9 5.34 19.66 -30.57
N ASN A 10 6.35 19.13 -29.90
CA ASN A 10 6.25 18.01 -28.96
C ASN A 10 5.59 18.45 -27.63
N ASP A 11 4.68 19.43 -27.73
CA ASP A 11 4.02 20.07 -26.62
C ASP A 11 2.93 19.13 -26.11
N LYS A 12 3.15 18.63 -24.90
CA LYS A 12 2.22 17.75 -24.23
C LYS A 12 0.93 18.51 -23.94
N THR A 13 -0.17 17.99 -24.42
CA THR A 13 -1.48 18.60 -24.23
C THR A 13 -2.00 18.24 -22.84
N PRO A 14 -2.20 19.23 -21.93
CA PRO A 14 -2.71 18.95 -20.61
C PRO A 14 -4.16 18.47 -20.71
N SER A 15 -4.45 17.33 -20.09
CA SER A 15 -5.81 16.81 -19.92
C SER A 15 -6.18 16.77 -18.45
N LYS A 16 -7.47 16.95 -18.15
CA LYS A 16 -8.01 16.87 -16.77
C LYS A 16 -8.90 15.66 -16.62
N ILE A 17 -8.82 14.98 -15.48
CA ILE A 17 -9.74 13.90 -15.12
C ILE A 17 -11.09 14.53 -14.79
N ARG A 18 -12.15 14.05 -15.45
CA ARG A 18 -13.53 14.50 -15.22
C ARG A 18 -14.30 13.53 -14.34
N THR A 19 -14.11 12.23 -14.56
CA THR A 19 -14.83 11.17 -13.82
C THR A 19 -13.93 9.96 -13.67
N VAL A 20 -14.04 9.29 -12.52
CA VAL A 20 -13.43 7.98 -12.25
C VAL A 20 -14.53 7.05 -11.74
N THR A 21 -14.70 5.91 -12.39
CA THR A 21 -15.62 4.84 -11.96
C THR A 21 -14.81 3.62 -11.55
N LEU A 22 -14.92 3.21 -10.28
CA LEU A 22 -14.19 2.07 -9.73
C LEU A 22 -14.96 0.76 -9.94
N TYR A 23 -14.23 -0.29 -10.31
CA TYR A 23 -14.70 -1.67 -10.46
C TYR A 23 -13.82 -2.62 -9.66
N LEU A 24 -14.28 -3.85 -9.43
CA LEU A 24 -13.52 -4.88 -8.70
C LEU A 24 -12.16 -5.18 -9.32
N SER A 25 -12.03 -5.05 -10.64
CA SER A 25 -10.83 -5.40 -11.41
C SER A 25 -10.24 -4.24 -12.20
N GLY A 26 -10.51 -2.99 -11.80
CA GLY A 26 -9.91 -1.82 -12.44
C GLY A 26 -10.70 -0.54 -12.24
N ALA A 27 -10.36 0.48 -13.02
CA ALA A 27 -11.05 1.76 -13.01
C ALA A 27 -11.24 2.26 -14.44
N GLN A 28 -12.42 2.81 -14.72
CA GLN A 28 -12.66 3.58 -15.94
C GLN A 28 -12.43 5.05 -15.64
N ILE A 29 -11.58 5.69 -16.45
CA ILE A 29 -11.21 7.10 -16.28
C ILE A 29 -11.65 7.87 -17.52
N THR A 30 -12.44 8.93 -17.31
CA THR A 30 -12.81 9.87 -18.36
C THR A 30 -12.03 11.16 -18.20
N ARG A 31 -11.33 11.58 -19.25
CA ARG A 31 -10.54 12.82 -19.29
C ARG A 31 -11.06 13.75 -20.38
N SER A 32 -10.85 15.05 -20.18
CA SER A 32 -11.13 16.07 -21.19
C SER A 32 -9.90 16.93 -21.44
N ALA A 33 -9.66 17.27 -22.70
CA ALA A 33 -8.66 18.22 -23.15
C ALA A 33 -9.30 19.15 -24.19
N THR A 34 -8.86 20.40 -24.21
CA THR A 34 -9.28 21.40 -25.21
C THR A 34 -8.04 21.82 -25.96
N VAL A 35 -8.10 21.74 -27.29
CA VAL A 35 -6.98 22.08 -28.17
C VAL A 35 -7.51 22.90 -29.33
N ASP A 36 -6.84 24.00 -29.63
CA ASP A 36 -7.10 24.80 -30.81
C ASP A 36 -6.28 24.24 -31.98
N LEU A 37 -6.97 23.80 -33.04
CA LEU A 37 -6.36 23.15 -34.19
C LEU A 37 -6.47 24.03 -35.43
N ASN A 38 -5.35 24.16 -36.14
CA ASN A 38 -5.32 24.76 -37.48
C ASN A 38 -5.66 23.71 -38.54
N SER A 39 -6.04 24.17 -39.74
CA SER A 39 -6.28 23.27 -40.88
C SER A 39 -5.01 22.49 -41.25
N GLY A 40 -5.13 21.16 -41.33
CA GLY A 40 -4.03 20.26 -41.68
C GLY A 40 -3.97 19.04 -40.76
N THR A 41 -2.87 18.30 -40.83
CA THR A 41 -2.59 17.16 -39.95
C THR A 41 -1.85 17.65 -38.71
N THR A 42 -2.38 17.33 -37.53
CA THR A 42 -1.77 17.68 -36.23
C THR A 42 -1.61 16.41 -35.39
N GLU A 43 -0.47 16.28 -34.70
CA GLU A 43 -0.23 15.24 -33.71
C GLU A 43 -0.49 15.80 -32.31
N ILE A 44 -1.22 15.04 -31.48
CA ILE A 44 -1.56 15.43 -30.11
C ILE A 44 -1.05 14.37 -29.15
N VAL A 45 -0.24 14.80 -28.18
CA VAL A 45 0.34 13.91 -27.17
C VAL A 45 -0.32 14.17 -25.82
N LEU A 46 -1.01 13.17 -25.27
CA LEU A 46 -1.59 13.19 -23.93
C LEU A 46 -0.69 12.39 -22.97
N ASP A 47 -0.17 13.04 -21.93
CA ASP A 47 0.68 12.41 -20.93
C ASP A 47 -0.02 12.25 -19.57
N LYS A 48 0.71 11.69 -18.59
CA LYS A 48 0.21 11.41 -17.23
C LYS A 48 -1.04 10.52 -17.22
N LEU A 49 -1.04 9.55 -18.13
CA LEU A 49 -2.00 8.47 -18.21
C LEU A 49 -1.49 7.27 -17.38
N SER A 50 -2.40 6.39 -16.99
CA SER A 50 -2.03 5.15 -16.29
C SER A 50 -1.15 4.27 -17.19
N PRO A 51 -0.05 3.69 -16.68
CA PRO A 51 0.76 2.75 -17.46
C PRO A 51 0.06 1.40 -17.69
N TYR A 52 -1.06 1.15 -17.00
CA TYR A 52 -1.85 -0.09 -17.09
C TYR A 52 -3.09 0.07 -17.99
N ILE A 53 -3.07 1.02 -18.93
CA ILE A 53 -4.17 1.17 -19.90
C ILE A 53 -4.20 -0.06 -20.82
N GLN A 54 -5.41 -0.55 -21.08
CA GLN A 54 -5.65 -1.54 -22.13
C GLN A 54 -5.84 -0.77 -23.44
N GLU A 55 -4.96 -0.98 -24.42
CA GLU A 55 -5.01 -0.23 -25.69
C GLU A 55 -6.37 -0.35 -26.39
N SER A 56 -6.98 -1.54 -26.33
CA SER A 56 -8.30 -1.81 -26.91
C SER A 56 -9.46 -1.10 -26.22
N SER A 57 -9.25 -0.52 -25.04
CA SER A 57 -10.29 0.23 -24.30
C SER A 57 -10.22 1.74 -24.53
N ILE A 58 -9.23 2.23 -25.30
CA ILE A 58 -9.08 3.65 -25.59
C ILE A 58 -10.20 4.11 -26.53
N GLN A 59 -11.06 5.00 -26.04
CA GLN A 59 -12.12 5.62 -26.82
C GLN A 59 -11.96 7.15 -26.80
N VAL A 60 -12.05 7.75 -27.98
CA VAL A 60 -12.00 9.21 -28.17
C VAL A 60 -13.35 9.69 -28.68
N SER A 61 -13.81 10.84 -28.19
CA SER A 61 -15.10 11.43 -28.56
C SER A 61 -15.04 12.95 -28.44
N GLY A 62 -16.02 13.67 -29.00
CA GLY A 62 -16.06 15.14 -28.98
C GLY A 62 -15.22 15.80 -30.06
N LEU A 63 -15.06 15.14 -31.22
CA LEU A 63 -14.33 15.66 -32.37
C LEU A 63 -15.26 16.56 -33.21
N ASN A 64 -15.14 17.88 -33.06
CA ASN A 64 -15.97 18.86 -33.75
C ASN A 64 -15.55 19.01 -35.24
N GLY A 65 -15.80 17.98 -36.06
CA GLY A 65 -15.45 17.97 -37.49
C GLY A 65 -14.02 17.54 -37.79
N VAL A 66 -13.34 16.91 -36.83
CA VAL A 66 -11.98 16.36 -36.98
C VAL A 66 -12.06 14.85 -37.17
N SER A 67 -11.23 14.30 -38.06
CA SER A 67 -11.09 12.85 -38.23
C SER A 67 -9.81 12.35 -37.58
N ILE A 68 -9.86 11.19 -36.93
CA ILE A 68 -8.69 10.52 -36.36
C ILE A 68 -8.03 9.69 -37.45
N LEU A 69 -6.76 9.95 -37.73
CA LEU A 69 -5.96 9.10 -38.63
C LEU A 69 -5.43 7.86 -37.91
N SER A 70 -4.88 8.03 -36.70
CA SER A 70 -4.31 6.95 -35.91
C SER A 70 -4.29 7.29 -34.42
N ILE A 71 -4.25 6.26 -33.59
CA ILE A 71 -4.03 6.35 -32.15
C ILE A 71 -2.83 5.47 -31.85
N ASN A 72 -1.81 6.04 -31.22
CA ASN A 72 -0.65 5.30 -30.74
C ASN A 72 -0.58 5.41 -29.23
N TYR A 73 -0.28 4.30 -28.56
CA TYR A 73 -0.03 4.24 -27.13
C TYR A 73 1.41 3.78 -26.89
N GLY A 74 2.05 4.34 -25.87
CA GLY A 74 3.40 3.97 -25.49
C GLY A 74 3.66 4.28 -24.02
N VAL A 75 4.28 3.34 -23.32
CA VAL A 75 4.73 3.54 -21.94
C VAL A 75 6.15 4.07 -21.95
N ASN A 76 6.36 5.26 -21.42
CA ASN A 76 7.69 5.80 -21.22
C ASN A 76 8.27 5.28 -19.89
N TYR A 77 9.11 4.25 -19.98
CA TYR A 77 9.79 3.64 -18.82
C TYR A 77 10.95 4.47 -18.27
N LEU A 78 11.44 5.49 -19.00
CA LEU A 78 12.57 6.33 -18.59
C LEU A 78 12.14 7.56 -17.78
N SER A 79 10.86 7.94 -17.83
CA SER A 79 10.32 8.98 -16.96
C SER A 79 10.03 8.41 -15.57
N LYS A 80 10.75 8.90 -14.55
CA LYS A 80 10.36 8.70 -13.15
C LYS A 80 8.90 9.13 -13.01
N HIS A 81 8.05 8.18 -12.65
CA HIS A 81 6.65 8.46 -12.40
C HIS A 81 6.58 9.36 -11.16
N ASP A 82 6.19 10.62 -11.35
CA ASP A 82 5.80 11.48 -10.23
C ASP A 82 4.49 10.89 -9.69
N PHE A 83 4.61 9.97 -8.74
CA PHE A 83 3.48 9.62 -7.88
C PHE A 83 2.92 10.93 -7.33
N SER A 84 1.60 11.14 -7.42
CA SER A 84 1.01 12.33 -6.82
C SER A 84 1.37 12.38 -5.33
N GLU A 85 1.46 13.58 -4.75
CA GLU A 85 1.75 13.73 -3.32
C GLU A 85 0.79 12.90 -2.45
N GLU A 86 -0.45 12.70 -2.91
CA GLU A 86 -1.42 11.83 -2.24
C GLU A 86 -0.98 10.36 -2.23
N ILE A 87 -0.51 9.81 -3.35
CA ILE A 87 -0.02 8.43 -3.42
C ILE A 87 1.20 8.23 -2.52
N LYS A 88 2.10 9.22 -2.49
CA LYS A 88 3.26 9.20 -1.60
C LYS A 88 2.81 9.19 -0.13
N THR A 89 1.89 10.06 0.23
CA THR A 89 1.35 10.15 1.60
C THR A 89 0.71 8.84 2.05
N ILE A 90 -0.10 8.22 1.18
CA ILE A 90 -0.74 6.93 1.46
C ILE A 90 0.31 5.83 1.64
N LYS A 91 1.36 5.79 0.80
CA LYS A 91 2.46 4.82 0.96
C LYS A 91 3.19 5.01 2.29
N ASP A 92 3.51 6.25 2.65
CA ASP A 92 4.19 6.57 3.91
C ASP A 92 3.32 6.15 5.12
N GLN A 93 1.99 6.31 5.03
CA GLN A 93 1.05 5.83 6.06
C GLN A 93 1.03 4.31 6.17
N ILE A 94 1.03 3.59 5.05
CA ILE A 94 1.07 2.12 5.02
C ILE A 94 2.37 1.61 5.65
N GLU A 95 3.51 2.20 5.31
CA GLU A 95 4.80 1.82 5.89
C GLU A 95 4.83 2.11 7.41
N ALA A 96 4.33 3.26 7.84
CA ALA A 96 4.24 3.57 9.27
C ALA A 96 3.34 2.59 10.05
N LEU A 97 2.27 2.08 9.45
CA LEU A 97 1.43 1.04 10.06
C LEU A 97 2.14 -0.32 10.10
N LYS A 98 2.91 -0.68 9.07
CA LYS A 98 3.75 -1.89 9.07
C LYS A 98 4.81 -1.85 10.17
N ASP A 99 5.46 -0.71 10.36
CA ASP A 99 6.44 -0.53 11.44
C ASP A 99 5.81 -0.76 12.82
N LYS A 100 4.57 -0.26 13.03
CA LYS A 100 3.81 -0.53 14.27
C LYS A 100 3.49 -2.02 14.42
N ILE A 101 3.06 -2.70 13.36
CA ILE A 101 2.79 -4.15 13.39
C ILE A 101 4.06 -4.92 13.79
N GLN A 102 5.21 -4.55 13.22
CA GLN A 102 6.50 -5.16 13.52
C GLN A 102 6.91 -4.94 14.98
N LEU A 103 6.63 -3.76 15.54
CA LEU A 103 6.89 -3.46 16.95
C LEU A 103 6.08 -4.39 17.87
N GLU A 104 4.78 -4.57 17.60
CA GLU A 104 3.93 -5.49 18.37
C GLU A 104 4.40 -6.94 18.23
N GLU A 105 4.88 -7.33 17.05
CA GLU A 105 5.47 -8.66 16.79
C GLU A 105 6.72 -8.92 17.65
N ASN A 106 7.57 -7.90 17.80
CA ASN A 106 8.76 -7.97 18.64
C ASN A 106 8.37 -8.11 20.13
N ILE A 107 7.35 -7.39 20.57
CA ILE A 107 6.81 -7.49 21.94
C ILE A 107 6.29 -8.92 22.21
N ILE A 108 5.46 -9.44 21.30
CA ILE A 108 4.93 -10.82 21.41
C ILE A 108 6.07 -11.83 21.48
N SER A 109 7.07 -11.70 20.61
CA SER A 109 8.21 -12.61 20.56
C SER A 109 8.99 -12.62 21.88
N GLY A 110 9.28 -11.45 22.45
CA GLY A 110 9.95 -11.34 23.75
C GLY A 110 9.18 -12.01 24.88
N TYR A 111 7.85 -11.79 24.94
CA TYR A 111 6.99 -12.45 25.91
C TYR A 111 6.88 -13.97 25.70
N MET A 112 6.92 -14.44 24.45
CA MET A 112 6.94 -15.89 24.15
C MET A 112 8.25 -16.55 24.58
N GLU A 113 9.39 -15.88 24.42
CA GLU A 113 10.68 -16.35 24.93
C GLU A 113 10.69 -16.42 26.47
N GLU A 114 10.19 -15.38 27.14
CA GLU A 114 10.04 -15.38 28.59
C GLU A 114 9.14 -16.53 29.08
N LEU A 115 8.00 -16.74 28.39
CA LEU A 115 7.09 -17.84 28.67
C LEU A 115 7.78 -19.21 28.54
N GLN A 116 8.63 -19.37 27.53
CA GLN A 116 9.40 -20.58 27.32
C GLN A 116 10.42 -20.80 28.44
N LEU A 117 11.15 -19.76 28.86
CA LEU A 117 12.10 -19.83 29.97
C LEU A 117 11.41 -20.24 31.27
N ILE A 118 10.27 -19.61 31.59
CA ILE A 118 9.47 -19.93 32.77
C ILE A 118 8.99 -21.38 32.72
N LYS A 119 8.53 -21.85 31.56
CA LYS A 119 8.08 -23.25 31.36
C LYS A 119 9.22 -24.26 31.51
N SER A 120 10.41 -23.97 31.00
CA SER A 120 11.57 -24.86 31.11
C SER A 120 12.14 -24.93 32.53
N ASN A 121 12.01 -23.87 33.33
CA ASN A 121 12.49 -23.83 34.72
C ASN A 121 11.50 -24.43 35.75
N ARG A 122 10.50 -25.21 35.32
CA ARG A 122 9.49 -25.84 36.20
C ARG A 122 10.02 -26.96 37.11
N ASN A 123 11.30 -27.32 37.05
CA ASN A 123 11.86 -28.37 37.91
C ASN A 123 11.98 -27.87 39.35
N LEU A 124 11.07 -28.36 40.20
CA LEU A 124 10.95 -27.95 41.59
C LEU A 124 11.81 -28.76 42.57
N GLY A 125 12.63 -29.72 42.13
CA GLY A 125 13.47 -30.49 43.04
C GLY A 125 14.68 -31.11 42.36
N ASN A 126 15.84 -31.01 43.01
CA ASN A 126 16.94 -31.94 42.81
C ASN A 126 16.73 -33.13 43.77
N GLU A 127 17.22 -34.33 43.43
CA GLU A 127 17.08 -35.57 44.21
C GLU A 127 17.52 -35.47 45.70
N LYS A 128 18.15 -34.36 46.10
CA LYS A 128 18.72 -34.12 47.44
C LYS A 128 17.97 -33.11 48.30
N ASP A 129 16.99 -32.36 47.77
CA ASP A 129 16.29 -31.30 48.52
C ASP A 129 14.79 -31.58 48.65
N VAL A 130 14.31 -31.77 49.88
CA VAL A 130 12.86 -31.85 50.18
C VAL A 130 12.24 -30.46 50.04
N VAL A 131 11.39 -30.29 49.04
CA VAL A 131 10.66 -29.04 48.78
C VAL A 131 9.64 -28.82 49.90
N SER A 132 9.74 -27.71 50.62
CA SER A 132 8.74 -27.35 51.63
C SER A 132 7.42 -26.89 50.98
N LEU A 133 6.30 -27.13 51.67
CA LEU A 133 4.96 -26.73 51.21
C LEU A 133 4.86 -25.21 50.96
N ASP A 134 5.54 -24.39 51.78
CA ASP A 134 5.57 -22.94 51.64
C ASP A 134 6.32 -22.48 50.38
N LYS A 135 7.41 -23.17 50.02
CA LYS A 135 8.14 -22.91 48.76
C LYS A 135 7.28 -23.26 47.56
N LEU A 136 6.58 -24.40 47.61
CA LEU A 136 5.67 -24.82 46.54
C LEU A 136 4.53 -23.80 46.33
N LYS A 137 3.93 -23.32 47.42
CA LYS A 137 2.86 -22.30 47.37
C LYS A 137 3.37 -20.98 46.77
N SER A 138 4.52 -20.50 47.23
CA SER A 138 5.14 -19.27 46.73
C SER A 138 5.49 -19.36 45.24
N PHE A 139 6.01 -20.51 44.80
CA PHE A 139 6.34 -20.76 43.40
C PHE A 139 5.07 -20.83 42.53
N SER A 140 4.03 -21.54 42.99
CA SER A 140 2.74 -21.60 42.29
C SER A 140 2.11 -20.21 42.12
N ASP A 141 2.17 -19.37 43.17
CA ASP A 141 1.65 -18.02 43.12
C ASP A 141 2.44 -17.12 42.17
N TYR A 142 3.77 -17.19 42.18
CA TYR A 142 4.63 -16.48 41.23
C TYR A 142 4.33 -16.88 39.79
N TYR A 143 4.32 -18.19 39.50
CA TYR A 143 4.06 -18.71 38.16
C TYR A 143 2.69 -18.29 37.65
N ARG A 144 1.65 -18.41 38.48
CA ARG A 144 0.30 -18.00 38.10
C ARG A 144 0.28 -16.51 37.74
N LYS A 145 0.83 -15.64 38.59
CA LYS A 145 0.86 -14.19 38.33
C LYS A 145 1.62 -13.86 37.05
N GLN A 146 2.83 -14.40 36.88
CA GLN A 146 3.67 -14.10 35.73
C GLN A 146 3.07 -14.63 34.42
N LEU A 147 2.54 -15.86 34.42
CA LEU A 147 1.87 -16.42 33.24
C LEU A 147 0.62 -15.63 32.86
N THR A 148 -0.20 -15.22 33.83
CA THR A 148 -1.37 -14.38 33.57
C THR A 148 -0.95 -13.02 33.00
N HIS A 149 0.07 -12.39 33.57
CA HIS A 149 0.62 -11.13 33.05
C HIS A 149 1.08 -11.27 31.60
N ILE A 150 1.98 -12.22 31.32
CA ILE A 150 2.53 -12.46 29.96
C ILE A 150 1.40 -12.72 28.95
N ASN A 151 0.43 -13.58 29.28
CA ASN A 151 -0.67 -13.88 28.37
C ASN A 151 -1.56 -12.65 28.09
N ASN A 152 -1.79 -11.80 29.08
CA ASN A 152 -2.56 -10.56 28.90
C ASN A 152 -1.82 -9.58 27.99
N GLU A 153 -0.51 -9.45 28.14
CA GLU A 153 0.32 -8.58 27.32
C GLU A 153 0.41 -9.06 25.87
N ILE A 154 0.55 -10.37 25.66
CA ILE A 154 0.46 -10.99 24.32
C ILE A 154 -0.90 -10.69 23.69
N PHE A 155 -2.00 -10.88 24.44
CA PHE A 155 -3.34 -10.62 23.94
C PHE A 155 -3.55 -9.14 23.57
N ALA A 156 -3.06 -8.21 24.38
CA ALA A 156 -3.12 -6.78 24.08
C ALA A 156 -2.37 -6.46 22.79
N SER A 157 -1.13 -6.95 22.64
CA SER A 157 -0.29 -6.74 21.45
C SER A 157 -0.94 -7.33 20.18
N GLN A 158 -1.57 -8.50 20.30
CA GLN A 158 -2.33 -9.12 19.19
C GLN A 158 -3.55 -8.28 18.77
N LYS A 159 -4.23 -7.64 19.73
CA LYS A 159 -5.33 -6.71 19.44
C LYS A 159 -4.82 -5.48 18.69
N HIS A 160 -3.72 -4.88 19.15
CA HIS A 160 -3.09 -3.75 18.46
C HIS A 160 -2.68 -4.11 17.03
N GLN A 161 -2.06 -5.28 16.81
CA GLN A 161 -1.76 -5.75 15.45
C GLN A 161 -2.99 -5.87 14.57
N LYS A 162 -4.10 -6.40 15.11
CA LYS A 162 -5.35 -6.51 14.35
C LYS A 162 -5.87 -5.14 13.98
N ASP A 163 -5.92 -4.21 14.93
CA ASP A 163 -6.40 -2.84 14.69
C ASP A 163 -5.54 -2.11 13.64
N TYR A 164 -4.22 -2.36 13.58
CA TYR A 164 -3.35 -1.81 12.53
C TYR A 164 -3.55 -2.50 11.17
N LYS A 165 -3.80 -3.82 11.14
CA LYS A 165 -4.08 -4.56 9.89
C LYS A 165 -5.40 -4.11 9.27
N ASP A 166 -6.44 -3.92 10.09
CA ASP A 166 -7.76 -3.41 9.67
C ASP A 166 -7.69 -1.96 9.12
N GLN A 167 -6.62 -1.21 9.41
CA GLN A 167 -6.37 0.12 8.84
C GLN A 167 -5.68 0.07 7.47
N ILE A 168 -5.02 -1.04 7.13
CA ILE A 168 -4.32 -1.24 5.85
C ILE A 168 -5.29 -1.82 4.79
N GLY A 169 -6.32 -2.56 5.21
CA GLY A 169 -7.33 -3.18 4.33
C GLY A 169 -8.24 -4.13 5.10
#